data_AF-A0A2N6DLS1-F1
#
_entry.id   AF-A0A2N6DLS1-F1
#
_cell.length_a   1.000
_cell.length_b   1.000
_cell.length_c   1.000
_cell.angle_alpha   90.00
_cell.angle_beta   90.00
_cell.angle_gamma   90.00
#
_symmetry.space_group_name_H-M   'P 1'
#
loop_
_entity.id
_entity.type
_entity.pdbx_description
1 polymer ?
#
loop_
_entity_poly.entity_id
_entity_poly.type
_entity_poly.pdbx_seq_one_letter_code
_entity_poly.pdbx_strand_id
1 'polypeptide(L)'
;MNDEHQNSESFWQRLFRKFSFAKEEDYAQLQDEAAAKPDLQIEFSSSRRIILAGLIVVGLFFGLGGLWVTFAEITGAIIASGEVRVDTERKTVQHLEGGIVSKILVRNGNQVEIGQPLLLLDGVQVAAVTDHTLLQMAGARMKEARLNGEIDLLPQPEWPNDSLDISTEDFAQILASEQKVFFSG
;
A
#
# COMPACT_ATOMS: atom_id res chain seq x y z
N MET A 1 -31.27 55.88 -1.72
CA MET A 1 -30.12 55.27 -1.03
C MET A 1 -29.07 55.04 -2.11
N ASN A 2 -28.22 56.00 -2.50
CA ASN A 2 -27.18 56.72 -1.70
C ASN A 2 -26.31 55.70 -0.93
N ASP A 3 -24.98 55.65 -1.03
CA ASP A 3 -23.94 56.48 -1.65
C ASP A 3 -22.62 55.66 -1.74
N GLU A 4 -21.53 56.29 -2.20
CA GLU A 4 -20.11 55.85 -2.20
C GLU A 4 -19.70 54.95 -3.38
N HIS A 5 -19.24 55.45 -4.53
CA HIS A 5 -18.26 56.51 -4.80
C HIS A 5 -16.97 56.41 -3.97
N GLN A 6 -15.92 55.83 -4.55
CA GLN A 6 -14.55 56.40 -4.71
C GLN A 6 -13.52 55.28 -4.89
N ASN A 7 -12.87 55.15 -6.05
CA ASN A 7 -11.72 55.94 -6.51
C ASN A 7 -10.39 55.19 -6.27
N SER A 8 -10.02 54.29 -7.18
CA SER A 8 -8.66 53.73 -7.28
C SER A 8 -7.89 54.42 -8.41
N GLU A 9 -7.60 55.71 -8.23
CA GLU A 9 -6.53 56.37 -8.98
C GLU A 9 -5.25 55.56 -8.81
N SER A 10 -4.81 54.90 -9.89
CA SER A 10 -3.67 54.00 -9.84
C SER A 10 -2.43 54.76 -9.36
N PHE A 11 -1.92 54.35 -8.21
CA PHE A 11 -0.68 54.84 -7.60
C PHE A 11 0.47 54.96 -8.61
N TRP A 12 0.52 54.03 -9.57
CA TRP A 12 1.49 54.02 -10.67
C TRP A 12 1.37 55.22 -11.61
N GLN A 13 0.18 55.74 -11.92
CA GLN A 13 0.05 56.95 -12.74
C GLN A 13 0.62 58.20 -12.05
N ARG A 14 0.44 58.31 -10.73
CA ARG A 14 1.05 59.39 -9.93
C ARG A 14 2.56 59.26 -9.86
N LEU A 15 3.08 58.04 -9.77
CA LEU A 15 4.51 57.78 -9.70
C LEU A 15 5.22 58.14 -11.01
N PHE A 16 4.66 57.74 -12.16
CA PHE A 16 5.29 57.97 -13.46
C PHE A 16 5.21 59.42 -13.94
N ARG A 17 4.17 60.20 -13.57
CA ARG A 17 4.09 61.63 -13.92
C ARG A 17 5.20 62.46 -13.27
N LYS A 18 5.72 62.05 -12.12
CA LYS A 18 6.81 62.75 -11.43
C LYS A 18 8.20 62.39 -11.98
N PHE A 19 8.31 61.32 -12.76
CA PHE A 19 9.53 60.87 -13.42
C PHE A 19 9.58 61.33 -14.89
N SER A 20 9.17 62.57 -15.17
CA SER A 20 9.46 63.21 -16.45
C SER A 20 10.96 63.51 -16.51
N PHE A 21 11.70 62.72 -17.28
CA PHE A 21 13.12 62.98 -17.57
C PHE A 21 13.22 64.31 -18.32
N ALA A 22 14.03 65.25 -17.80
CA ALA A 22 14.29 66.53 -18.45
C ALA A 22 14.80 66.28 -19.88
N LYS A 23 14.22 67.00 -20.85
CA LYS A 23 14.51 66.81 -22.28
C LYS A 23 15.86 67.46 -22.59
N GLU A 24 16.56 66.99 -23.60
CA GLU A 24 17.91 67.45 -23.96
C GLU A 24 18.02 68.99 -24.15
N GLU A 25 16.91 69.63 -24.48
CA GLU A 25 16.74 71.08 -24.63
C GLU A 25 16.78 71.84 -23.29
N ASP A 26 16.37 71.21 -22.18
CA ASP A 26 16.38 71.82 -20.84
C ASP A 26 17.81 71.94 -20.28
N TYR A 27 18.76 71.12 -20.74
CA TYR A 27 20.15 71.14 -20.26
C TYR A 27 20.98 72.28 -20.87
N ALA A 28 20.58 72.79 -22.04
CA ALA A 28 21.25 73.91 -22.69
C ALA A 28 21.05 75.23 -21.92
N GLN A 29 19.88 75.42 -21.30
CA GLN A 29 19.60 76.58 -20.44
C GLN A 29 20.37 76.52 -19.11
N LEU A 30 20.69 75.32 -18.61
CA LEU A 30 21.41 75.18 -17.34
C LEU A 30 22.92 75.50 -17.45
N GLN A 31 23.51 75.47 -18.66
CA GLN A 31 24.93 75.80 -18.83
C GLN A 31 25.21 77.30 -18.73
N ASP A 32 24.30 78.15 -19.21
CA ASP A 32 24.44 79.61 -19.11
C ASP A 32 24.21 80.13 -17.68
N GLU A 33 23.35 79.46 -16.90
CA GLU A 33 23.09 79.81 -15.49
C GLU A 33 24.15 79.22 -14.52
N ALA A 34 24.82 78.13 -14.90
CA ALA A 34 25.84 77.47 -14.08
C ALA A 34 27.19 78.23 -13.97
N ALA A 35 27.37 79.34 -14.67
CA ALA A 35 28.61 80.13 -14.60
C ALA A 35 28.74 80.95 -13.30
N ALA A 36 27.65 81.17 -12.57
CA ALA A 36 27.70 81.80 -11.25
C ALA A 36 27.89 80.71 -10.19
N LYS A 37 29.12 80.51 -9.69
CA LYS A 37 29.35 79.65 -8.53
C LYS A 37 28.67 80.30 -7.30
N PRO A 38 27.61 79.72 -6.73
CA PRO A 38 27.17 80.17 -5.42
C PRO A 38 28.27 79.82 -4.43
N ASP A 39 28.74 80.80 -3.66
CA ASP A 39 29.61 80.56 -2.51
C ASP A 39 28.80 79.78 -1.47
N LEU A 40 28.75 78.45 -1.65
CA LEU A 40 28.09 77.52 -0.75
C LEU A 40 28.91 77.43 0.53
N GLN A 41 28.64 78.35 1.45
CA GLN A 41 29.07 78.27 2.83
C GLN A 41 28.39 77.05 3.46
N ILE A 42 29.02 75.87 3.34
CA ILE A 42 28.56 74.65 4.00
C ILE A 42 28.80 74.84 5.49
N GLU A 43 27.79 75.32 6.19
CA GLU A 43 27.79 75.32 7.64
C GLU A 43 27.63 73.85 8.09
N PHE A 44 28.72 73.21 8.52
CA PHE A 44 28.67 71.88 9.12
C PHE A 44 27.95 71.96 10.47
N SER A 45 26.62 72.01 10.44
CA SER A 45 25.79 72.00 11.63
C SER A 45 25.99 70.66 12.37
N SER A 46 26.72 70.72 13.49
CA SER A 46 26.90 69.67 14.50
C SER A 46 26.88 68.21 13.97
N SER A 47 27.90 67.81 13.22
CA SER A 47 28.06 66.44 12.65
C SER A 47 27.79 65.33 13.67
N ARG A 48 28.09 65.58 14.95
CA ARG A 48 27.86 64.66 16.06
C ARG A 48 26.37 64.33 16.28
N ARG A 49 25.44 65.27 16.05
CA ARG A 49 23.99 65.03 16.21
C ARG A 49 23.44 64.15 15.09
N ILE A 50 23.92 64.35 13.86
CA ILE A 50 23.52 63.55 12.69
C ILE A 50 24.07 62.12 12.83
N ILE A 51 25.32 61.96 13.24
CA ILE A 51 25.92 60.64 13.51
C ILE A 51 25.16 59.92 14.64
N LEU A 52 24.82 60.62 15.72
CA LEU A 52 24.06 60.04 16.83
C LEU A 52 22.63 59.66 16.40
N ALA A 53 21.97 60.49 15.60
CA ALA A 53 20.66 60.17 15.03
C ALA A 53 20.74 58.92 14.12
N GLY A 54 21.76 58.81 13.28
CA GLY A 54 22.00 57.62 12.45
C GLY A 54 22.23 56.36 13.30
N LEU A 55 23.03 56.47 14.37
CA LEU A 55 23.31 55.35 15.27
C LEU A 55 22.05 54.90 16.03
N ILE A 56 21.20 55.84 16.45
CA ILE A 56 19.89 55.54 17.06
C ILE A 56 19.00 54.78 16.08
N VAL A 57 18.91 55.21 14.82
CA VAL A 57 18.08 54.53 13.80
C VAL A 57 18.58 53.11 13.55
N VAL A 58 19.89 52.91 13.43
CA VAL A 58 20.50 51.58 13.27
C VAL A 58 20.22 50.72 14.50
N GLY A 59 20.44 51.25 15.70
CA GLY A 59 20.16 50.54 16.95
C GLY A 59 18.70 50.14 17.10
N LEU A 60 17.78 50.99 16.65
CA LEU A 60 16.34 50.72 16.70
C LEU A 60 15.92 49.67 15.68
N PHE A 61 16.50 49.67 14.47
CA PHE A 61 16.24 48.64 13.46
C PHE A 61 16.70 47.25 13.91
N PHE A 62 17.95 47.14 14.38
CA PHE A 62 18.48 45.85 14.85
C PHE A 62 17.91 45.44 16.21
N GLY A 63 17.60 46.40 17.08
CA GLY A 63 16.98 46.14 18.38
C GLY A 63 15.56 45.62 18.23
N LEU A 64 14.69 46.34 17.51
CA LEU A 64 13.31 45.92 17.30
C LEU A 64 13.22 44.71 16.37
N GLY A 65 13.94 44.72 15.25
CA GLY A 65 13.93 43.62 14.29
C GLY A 65 14.53 42.34 14.88
N GLY A 66 15.65 42.45 15.59
CA GLY A 66 16.29 41.33 16.26
C GLY A 66 15.41 40.75 17.37
N LEU A 67 14.82 41.60 18.22
CA LEU A 67 13.89 41.16 19.25
C LEU A 67 12.68 40.46 18.62
N TRP A 68 12.13 41.00 17.54
CA TRP A 68 10.97 40.41 16.86
C TRP A 68 11.27 39.02 16.27
N VAL A 69 12.47 38.79 15.72
CA VAL A 69 12.88 37.46 15.23
C VAL A 69 12.91 36.41 16.34
N THR A 70 13.28 36.76 17.57
CA THR A 70 13.31 35.79 18.68
C THR A 70 11.93 35.28 19.08
N PHE A 71 10.88 36.07 18.85
CA PHE A 71 9.49 35.68 19.11
C PHE A 71 8.76 35.14 17.89
N ALA A 72 9.35 35.27 16.70
CA ALA A 72 8.75 34.78 15.46
C ALA A 72 9.02 33.27 15.32
N GLU A 73 8.16 32.45 15.92
CA GLU A 73 8.11 31.02 15.61
C GLU A 73 7.59 30.85 14.16
N ILE A 74 8.47 30.38 13.27
CA ILE A 74 8.09 30.03 11.91
C ILE A 74 7.39 28.67 11.98
N THR A 75 6.07 28.70 12.19
CA THR A 75 5.22 27.50 12.15
C THR A 75 5.05 27.06 10.70
N GLY A 76 6.01 26.27 10.21
CA GLY A 76 5.88 25.53 8.96
C GLY A 76 5.13 24.23 9.21
N ALA A 77 3.82 24.20 8.94
CA ALA A 77 3.11 22.93 8.86
C ALA A 77 3.50 22.24 7.55
N ILE A 78 4.49 21.34 7.62
CA ILE A 78 4.80 20.44 6.51
C ILE A 78 3.66 19.42 6.45
N ILE A 79 2.74 19.59 5.49
CA ILE A 79 1.76 18.55 5.18
C ILE A 79 2.49 17.47 4.39
N ALA A 80 3.02 16.47 5.10
CA ALA A 80 3.52 15.25 4.49
C ALA A 80 2.35 14.29 4.26
N SER A 81 2.01 14.05 3.01
CA SER A 81 1.03 13.02 2.61
C SER A 81 1.61 11.63 2.90
N GLY A 82 1.42 11.13 4.12
CA GLY A 82 1.77 9.76 4.50
C GLY A 82 0.63 8.79 4.17
N GLU A 83 0.83 7.88 3.22
CA GLU A 83 -0.09 6.76 2.99
C GLU A 83 0.34 5.61 3.92
N VAL A 84 -0.52 5.25 4.89
CA VAL A 84 -0.32 4.06 5.71
C VAL A 84 -0.75 2.84 4.88
N ARG A 85 0.21 2.16 4.25
CA ARG A 85 -0.04 0.82 3.70
C ARG A 85 0.16 -0.20 4.79
N VAL A 86 -0.91 -0.93 5.11
CA VAL A 86 -0.81 -2.18 5.83
C VAL A 86 -0.07 -3.15 4.91
N ASP A 87 1.12 -3.57 5.30
CA ASP A 87 1.87 -4.62 4.60
C ASP A 87 1.15 -5.95 4.81
N THR A 88 0.04 -6.11 4.08
CA THR A 88 -0.75 -7.33 4.10
C THR A 88 -0.01 -8.32 3.21
N GLU A 89 0.81 -9.17 3.82
CA GLU A 89 1.44 -10.30 3.15
C GLU A 89 0.32 -11.30 2.76
N ARG A 90 -0.35 -11.04 1.65
CA ARG A 90 -1.47 -11.86 1.17
C ARG A 90 -0.92 -13.18 0.66
N LYS A 91 -0.88 -14.19 1.53
CA LYS A 91 -0.57 -15.57 1.14
C LYS A 91 -1.79 -16.19 0.49
N THR A 92 -1.75 -16.35 -0.83
CA THR A 92 -2.76 -17.10 -1.57
C THR A 92 -2.61 -18.58 -1.22
N VAL A 93 -3.50 -19.11 -0.38
CA VAL A 93 -3.58 -20.55 -0.12
C VAL A 93 -4.39 -21.19 -1.25
N GLN A 94 -3.71 -21.94 -2.12
CA GLN A 94 -4.33 -22.70 -3.20
C GLN A 94 -4.24 -24.19 -2.83
N HIS A 95 -5.36 -24.90 -2.83
CA HIS A 95 -5.35 -26.35 -2.63
C HIS A 95 -4.73 -27.03 -3.87
N LEU A 96 -3.83 -27.98 -3.66
CA LEU A 96 -3.16 -28.72 -4.74
C LEU A 96 -4.06 -29.79 -5.37
N GLU A 97 -5.14 -30.18 -4.69
CA GLU A 97 -5.93 -31.36 -5.07
C GLU A 97 -7.24 -31.08 -5.81
N GLY A 98 -7.68 -29.83 -5.95
CA GLY A 98 -8.82 -29.49 -6.81
C GLY A 98 -10.11 -30.24 -6.47
N GLY A 99 -10.77 -29.89 -5.36
CA GLY A 99 -12.06 -30.48 -4.95
C GLY A 99 -13.18 -29.43 -4.86
N ILE A 100 -14.44 -29.89 -4.83
CA ILE A 100 -15.60 -29.02 -4.60
C ILE A 100 -15.55 -28.51 -3.15
N VAL A 101 -15.69 -27.19 -2.93
CA VAL A 101 -15.73 -26.62 -1.59
C VAL A 101 -17.08 -26.95 -0.95
N SER A 102 -17.06 -27.75 0.12
CA SER A 102 -18.27 -28.09 0.89
C SER A 102 -18.65 -26.94 1.83
N LYS A 103 -17.68 -26.42 2.59
CA LYS A 103 -17.93 -25.35 3.56
C LYS A 103 -16.70 -24.47 3.79
N ILE A 104 -16.92 -23.16 3.89
CA ILE A 104 -15.91 -22.19 4.31
C ILE A 104 -16.13 -21.92 5.80
N LEU A 105 -15.12 -22.17 6.63
CA LEU A 105 -15.20 -22.04 8.09
C LEU A 105 -14.80 -20.65 8.61
N VAL A 106 -14.19 -19.82 7.76
CA VAL A 106 -13.65 -18.52 8.15
C VAL A 106 -14.26 -17.38 7.31
N ARG A 107 -14.26 -16.17 7.87
CA ARG A 107 -14.73 -14.94 7.20
C ARG A 107 -13.58 -13.95 7.04
N ASN A 108 -13.71 -13.04 6.09
CA ASN A 108 -12.74 -11.97 5.88
C ASN A 108 -12.52 -11.18 7.19
N GLY A 109 -11.27 -11.02 7.60
CA GLY A 109 -10.89 -10.31 8.82
C GLY A 109 -10.84 -11.17 10.10
N ASN A 110 -11.08 -12.48 10.03
CA ASN A 110 -10.79 -13.37 11.16
C ASN A 110 -9.28 -13.58 11.33
N GLN A 111 -8.78 -13.51 12.57
CA GLN A 111 -7.46 -14.04 12.92
C GLN A 111 -7.52 -15.57 12.92
N VAL A 112 -6.53 -16.20 12.30
CA VAL A 112 -6.45 -17.66 12.18
C VAL A 112 -5.12 -18.15 12.73
N GLU A 113 -5.14 -19.30 13.38
CA GLU A 113 -3.96 -19.95 13.94
C GLU A 113 -3.38 -20.99 12.97
N ILE A 114 -2.10 -21.35 13.17
CA ILE A 114 -1.44 -22.37 12.36
C ILE A 114 -2.12 -23.72 12.58
N GLY A 115 -2.53 -24.37 11.49
CA GLY A 115 -3.22 -25.66 11.51
C GLY A 115 -4.74 -25.57 11.69
N GLN A 116 -5.31 -24.37 11.81
CA GLN A 116 -6.76 -24.20 11.86
C GLN A 116 -7.39 -24.53 10.49
N PRO A 117 -8.40 -25.42 10.43
CA PRO A 117 -9.10 -25.71 9.19
C PRO A 117 -9.88 -24.48 8.72
N LEU A 118 -9.56 -24.00 7.52
CA LEU A 118 -10.17 -22.80 6.92
C LEU A 118 -11.36 -23.14 6.03
N LEU A 119 -11.30 -24.29 5.35
CA LEU A 119 -12.31 -24.78 4.44
C LEU A 119 -12.37 -26.31 4.53
N LEU A 120 -13.56 -26.87 4.34
CA LEU A 120 -13.76 -28.30 4.12
C LEU A 120 -14.03 -28.54 2.64
N LEU A 121 -13.28 -29.47 2.07
CA LEU A 121 -13.52 -30.01 0.74
C LEU A 121 -14.55 -31.13 0.83
N ASP A 122 -15.36 -31.28 -0.21
CA ASP A 122 -16.33 -32.35 -0.33
C ASP A 122 -15.62 -33.69 -0.56
N GLY A 123 -15.70 -34.57 0.43
CA GLY A 123 -14.95 -35.84 0.48
C GLY A 123 -15.56 -36.96 -0.36
N VAL A 124 -16.71 -36.75 -1.00
CA VAL A 124 -17.42 -37.80 -1.75
C VAL A 124 -16.55 -38.41 -2.84
N GLN A 125 -15.77 -37.60 -3.55
CA GLN A 125 -14.93 -38.12 -4.64
C GLN A 125 -13.68 -38.84 -4.12
N VAL A 126 -13.12 -38.41 -2.98
CA VAL A 126 -11.95 -39.05 -2.36
C VAL A 126 -12.32 -40.40 -1.75
N ALA A 127 -13.48 -40.48 -1.10
CA ALA A 127 -14.02 -41.73 -0.56
C ALA A 127 -14.24 -42.75 -1.68
N ALA A 128 -14.92 -42.38 -2.77
CA ALA A 128 -15.19 -43.29 -3.88
C ALA A 128 -13.93 -43.85 -4.55
N VAL A 129 -12.87 -43.04 -4.68
CA VAL A 129 -11.58 -43.51 -5.22
C VAL A 129 -10.93 -44.51 -4.27
N THR A 130 -10.95 -44.23 -2.97
CA THR A 130 -10.38 -45.12 -1.94
C THR A 130 -11.11 -46.46 -1.92
N ASP A 131 -12.44 -46.44 -1.90
CA ASP A 131 -13.28 -47.64 -1.90
C ASP A 131 -13.01 -48.51 -3.13
N HIS A 132 -12.92 -47.89 -4.31
CA HIS A 132 -12.64 -48.61 -5.55
C HIS A 132 -11.23 -49.24 -5.54
N THR A 133 -10.21 -48.54 -5.04
CA THR A 133 -8.86 -49.10 -4.93
C THR A 133 -8.82 -50.27 -3.93
N LEU A 134 -9.51 -50.16 -2.80
CA LEU A 134 -9.59 -51.24 -1.82
C LEU A 134 -10.28 -52.49 -2.41
N LEU A 135 -11.36 -52.32 -3.17
CA LEU A 135 -12.03 -53.42 -3.87
C LEU A 135 -11.11 -54.10 -4.90
N GLN A 136 -10.34 -53.33 -5.66
CA GLN A 136 -9.36 -53.89 -6.60
C GLN A 136 -8.27 -54.70 -5.89
N MET A 137 -7.77 -54.20 -4.76
CA MET A 137 -6.77 -54.93 -3.96
C MET A 137 -7.35 -56.22 -3.37
N ALA A 138 -8.59 -56.18 -2.88
CA ALA A 138 -9.28 -57.37 -2.37
C ALA A 138 -9.45 -58.42 -3.48
N GLY A 139 -9.94 -58.03 -4.66
CA GLY A 139 -10.07 -58.93 -5.80
C GLY A 139 -8.73 -59.54 -6.25
N ALA A 140 -7.67 -58.73 -6.30
CA ALA A 140 -6.34 -59.21 -6.68
C ALA A 140 -5.81 -60.28 -5.70
N ARG A 141 -5.99 -60.08 -4.39
CA ARG A 141 -5.57 -61.06 -3.37
C ARG A 141 -6.38 -62.36 -3.42
N MET A 142 -7.70 -62.26 -3.64
CA MET A 142 -8.54 -63.46 -3.78
C MET A 142 -8.15 -64.27 -5.01
N LYS A 143 -7.88 -63.58 -6.11
CA LYS A 143 -7.38 -64.20 -7.34
C LYS A 143 -6.02 -64.86 -7.13
N GLU A 144 -5.10 -64.21 -6.41
CA GLU A 144 -3.81 -64.78 -6.05
C GLU A 144 -3.98 -66.08 -5.24
N ALA A 145 -4.83 -66.07 -4.20
CA ALA A 145 -5.12 -67.25 -3.41
C ALA A 145 -5.71 -68.39 -4.25
N ARG A 146 -6.65 -68.08 -5.16
CA ARG A 146 -7.20 -69.04 -6.12
C ARG A 146 -6.10 -69.64 -6.99
N LEU A 147 -5.28 -68.80 -7.62
CA LEU A 147 -4.22 -69.26 -8.52
C LEU A 147 -3.19 -70.12 -7.80
N ASN A 148 -2.80 -69.76 -6.58
CA ASN A 148 -1.91 -70.58 -5.76
C ASN A 148 -2.54 -71.94 -5.43
N GLY A 149 -3.83 -71.96 -5.08
CA GLY A 149 -4.56 -73.21 -4.85
C GLY A 149 -4.66 -74.09 -6.10
N GLU A 150 -4.81 -73.50 -7.29
CA GLU A 150 -4.80 -74.22 -8.57
C GLU A 150 -3.41 -74.79 -8.90
N ILE A 151 -2.35 -74.02 -8.66
CA ILE A 151 -0.96 -74.46 -8.86
C ILE A 151 -0.64 -75.65 -7.96
N ASP A 152 -1.03 -75.59 -6.69
CA ASP A 152 -0.75 -76.62 -5.70
C ASP A 152 -1.76 -77.79 -5.73
N LEU A 153 -2.73 -77.75 -6.65
CA LEU A 153 -3.81 -78.74 -6.80
C LEU A 153 -4.55 -79.01 -5.47
N LEU A 154 -4.73 -77.96 -4.67
CA LEU A 154 -5.41 -78.06 -3.39
C LEU A 154 -6.91 -78.32 -3.61
N PRO A 155 -7.57 -79.12 -2.76
CA PRO A 155 -9.02 -79.29 -2.83
C PRO A 155 -9.79 -78.01 -2.48
N GLN A 156 -9.15 -77.08 -1.78
CA GLN A 156 -9.68 -75.76 -1.48
C GLN A 156 -8.53 -74.75 -1.26
N PRO A 157 -8.60 -73.54 -1.84
CA PRO A 157 -7.63 -72.48 -1.58
C PRO A 157 -7.76 -71.94 -0.15
N GLU A 158 -6.63 -71.53 0.44
CA GLU A 158 -6.65 -70.75 1.69
C GLU A 158 -7.04 -69.30 1.39
N TRP A 159 -8.31 -68.97 1.64
CA TRP A 159 -8.81 -67.62 1.41
C TRP A 159 -8.25 -66.64 2.45
N PRO A 160 -7.70 -65.48 2.03
CA PRO A 160 -7.24 -64.45 2.94
C PRO A 160 -8.38 -63.99 3.87
N ASN A 161 -8.15 -64.04 5.18
CA ASN A 161 -9.09 -63.52 6.18
C ASN A 161 -8.83 -62.04 6.51
N ASP A 162 -7.90 -61.40 5.78
CA ASP A 162 -7.65 -59.96 5.89
C ASP A 162 -8.74 -59.23 5.10
N SER A 163 -9.87 -58.97 5.78
CA SER A 163 -10.84 -58.00 5.31
C SER A 163 -10.13 -56.65 5.35
N LEU A 164 -9.59 -56.23 4.20
CA LEU A 164 -9.36 -54.83 3.89
C LEU A 164 -10.61 -54.03 4.32
N ASP A 165 -10.49 -52.73 4.58
CA ASP A 165 -11.58 -51.88 5.09
C ASP A 165 -12.71 -51.69 4.05
N ILE A 166 -13.30 -52.80 3.62
CA ILE A 166 -14.34 -53.00 2.61
C ILE A 166 -15.54 -53.61 3.30
N SER A 167 -16.72 -53.43 2.71
CA SER A 167 -17.95 -53.97 3.29
C SER A 167 -17.92 -55.49 3.31
N THR A 168 -18.55 -56.09 4.33
CA THR A 168 -18.70 -57.56 4.41
C THR A 168 -19.44 -58.13 3.20
N GLU A 169 -20.36 -57.35 2.61
CA GLU A 169 -21.12 -57.74 1.42
C GLU A 169 -20.23 -57.81 0.18
N ASP A 170 -19.42 -56.79 -0.06
CA ASP A 170 -18.48 -56.76 -1.19
C ASP A 170 -17.44 -57.87 -1.07
N PHE A 171 -16.91 -58.09 0.13
CA PHE A 171 -15.98 -59.19 0.41
C PHE A 171 -16.62 -60.54 0.10
N ALA A 172 -17.86 -60.77 0.56
CA ALA A 172 -18.59 -62.01 0.30
C ALA A 172 -18.88 -62.20 -1.19
N GLN A 173 -19.18 -61.12 -1.93
CA GLN A 173 -19.43 -61.18 -3.36
C GLN A 173 -18.16 -61.54 -4.15
N ILE A 174 -17.02 -60.92 -3.83
CA ILE A 174 -15.74 -61.22 -4.46
C ILE A 174 -15.35 -62.68 -4.16
N LEU A 175 -15.46 -63.10 -2.89
CA LEU A 175 -15.20 -64.49 -2.49
C LEU A 175 -16.07 -65.48 -3.27
N ALA A 176 -17.37 -65.23 -3.34
CA ALA A 176 -18.30 -66.09 -4.06
C ALA A 176 -17.98 -66.18 -5.55
N SER A 177 -17.54 -65.06 -6.15
CA SER A 177 -17.16 -65.02 -7.57
C SER A 177 -15.91 -65.88 -7.84
N GLU A 178 -14.87 -65.78 -7.02
CA GLU A 178 -13.63 -66.56 -7.17
C GLU A 178 -13.82 -68.04 -6.81
N GLN A 179 -14.61 -68.36 -5.77
CA GLN A 179 -14.98 -69.75 -5.46
C GLN A 179 -15.69 -70.41 -6.63
N LYS A 180 -16.65 -69.71 -7.24
CA LYS A 180 -17.38 -70.22 -8.41
C LYS A 180 -16.43 -70.52 -9.57
N VAL A 181 -15.46 -69.64 -9.83
CA VAL A 181 -14.47 -69.85 -10.89
C VAL A 181 -13.61 -71.08 -10.59
N PHE A 182 -13.10 -71.20 -9.37
CA PHE A 182 -12.26 -72.33 -8.94
C PHE A 182 -12.96 -73.68 -9.10
N PHE A 183 -14.22 -73.80 -8.65
CA PHE A 183 -14.98 -75.06 -8.76
C PHE A 183 -15.55 -75.33 -10.15
N SER A 184 -15.40 -74.41 -11.10
CA SER A 184 -15.91 -74.55 -12.47
C SER A 184 -14.90 -75.08 -13.49
N GLY A 185 -13.60 -75.12 -13.13
CA GLY A 185 -12.52 -75.69 -13.95
C GLY A 185 -12.27 -77.15 -13.59
#